data_AF-A0A6M5YSP8-F1
#
_entry.id   AF-A0A6M5YSP8-F1
#
_cell.length_a   1.000
_cell.length_b   1.000
_cell.length_c   1.000
_cell.angle_alpha   90.00
_cell.angle_beta   90.00
_cell.angle_gamma   90.00
#
_symmetry.space_group_name_H-M   'P 1'
#
loop_
_entity.id
_entity.type
_entity.pdbx_description
1 polymer ?
#
loop_
_entity_poly.entity_id
_entity_poly.type
_entity_poly.pdbx_seq_one_letter_code
_entity_poly.pdbx_strand_id
1 'polypeptide(L)'
;MADKFTHLILDALTRVAAEPNGLPLYGTKTEAGLFPNAAAAKPAAQKCLADDLVRVVAADTRGKAPRDLYGLSDKGWEFLLAAVNPKQVLEDFVRVLEARQGEVSELLATARRMADGLHGLKDAVARVLPNVTAARVARPTPPGPEEPTPSPSLKGGEPDPRNSSTCVGPREASREFTPSLQGGGRGVGLLPAPDLAPAVRAHLAGHNGPTDCTLPDLFRALARDTALTIGEFHDCLRQLCADGAVSLPAWTGPLYALPEPQYALLIGHGIAYYASLRG
;
A
#
# COMPACT_ATOMS: atom_id res chain seq x y z
N MET A 1 -28.45 -38.17 -8.05
CA MET A 1 -27.22 -37.81 -7.30
C MET A 1 -26.25 -36.95 -8.11
N ALA A 2 -26.33 -36.91 -9.44
CA ALA A 2 -25.45 -36.10 -10.28
C ALA A 2 -25.61 -34.58 -10.05
N ASP A 3 -26.81 -34.11 -9.72
CA ASP A 3 -27.11 -32.67 -9.65
C ASP A 3 -26.39 -31.96 -8.50
N LYS A 4 -26.27 -32.64 -7.34
CA LYS A 4 -25.55 -32.11 -6.17
C LYS A 4 -24.06 -31.90 -6.47
N PHE A 5 -23.49 -32.79 -7.27
CA PHE A 5 -22.09 -32.76 -7.63
C PHE A 5 -21.80 -31.64 -8.63
N THR A 6 -22.66 -31.51 -9.65
CA THR A 6 -22.58 -30.40 -10.61
C THR A 6 -22.72 -29.06 -9.90
N HIS A 7 -23.63 -28.93 -8.94
CA HIS A 7 -23.78 -27.70 -8.16
C HIS A 7 -22.51 -27.36 -7.35
N LEU A 8 -21.84 -28.34 -6.74
CA LEU A 8 -20.58 -28.11 -6.04
C LEU A 8 -19.47 -27.65 -6.98
N ILE A 9 -19.42 -28.18 -8.20
CA ILE A 9 -18.47 -27.73 -9.22
C ILE A 9 -18.79 -26.30 -9.65
N LEU A 10 -20.05 -25.98 -9.95
CA LEU A 10 -20.41 -24.63 -10.40
C LEU A 10 -20.15 -23.59 -9.32
N ASP A 11 -20.51 -23.86 -8.06
CA ASP A 11 -20.22 -22.97 -6.93
C ASP A 11 -18.71 -22.77 -6.75
N ALA A 12 -17.92 -23.84 -6.85
CA ALA A 12 -16.46 -23.75 -6.85
C ALA A 12 -15.93 -22.89 -8.01
N LEU A 13 -16.35 -23.15 -9.25
CA LEU A 13 -15.91 -22.40 -10.43
C LEU A 13 -16.28 -20.92 -10.35
N THR A 14 -17.49 -20.58 -9.88
CA THR A 14 -17.90 -19.19 -9.66
C THR A 14 -17.00 -18.49 -8.63
N ARG A 15 -16.63 -19.18 -7.54
CA ARG A 15 -15.73 -18.60 -6.52
C ARG A 15 -14.31 -18.37 -7.03
N VAL A 16 -13.73 -19.32 -7.76
CA VAL A 16 -12.38 -19.12 -8.32
C VAL A 16 -12.38 -18.05 -9.41
N ALA A 17 -13.49 -17.89 -10.15
CA ALA A 17 -13.61 -16.82 -11.11
C ALA A 17 -13.48 -15.45 -10.43
N ALA A 18 -14.08 -15.31 -9.25
CA ALA A 18 -14.06 -14.09 -8.44
C ALA A 18 -12.68 -13.80 -7.80
N GLU A 19 -11.76 -14.78 -7.82
CA GLU A 19 -10.47 -14.74 -7.15
C GLU A 19 -9.32 -14.87 -8.18
N PRO A 20 -8.86 -13.76 -8.80
CA PRO A 20 -7.88 -13.81 -9.89
C PRO A 20 -6.51 -14.35 -9.48
N ASN A 21 -6.19 -14.29 -8.17
CA ASN A 21 -4.94 -14.82 -7.63
C ASN A 21 -4.98 -16.34 -7.36
N GLY A 22 -6.14 -16.96 -7.59
CA GLY A 22 -6.39 -18.36 -7.31
C GLY A 22 -6.73 -18.65 -5.85
N LEU A 23 -7.32 -19.83 -5.61
CA LEU A 23 -7.72 -20.32 -4.29
C LEU A 23 -7.09 -21.69 -4.02
N PRO A 24 -6.83 -22.05 -2.75
CA PRO A 24 -6.40 -23.41 -2.43
C PRO A 24 -7.53 -24.40 -2.77
N LEU A 25 -7.16 -25.61 -3.22
CA LEU A 25 -8.13 -26.61 -3.64
C LEU A 25 -9.16 -26.96 -2.54
N TYR A 26 -8.70 -27.02 -1.28
CA TYR A 26 -9.55 -27.25 -0.13
C TYR A 26 -9.39 -26.12 0.89
N GLY A 27 -10.52 -25.66 1.43
CA GLY A 27 -10.53 -24.65 2.49
C GLY A 27 -9.92 -25.16 3.80
N THR A 28 -9.42 -24.22 4.60
CA THR A 28 -9.10 -24.46 6.01
C THR A 28 -10.24 -23.97 6.90
N LYS A 29 -10.09 -24.09 8.22
CA LYS A 29 -11.08 -23.55 9.16
C LYS A 29 -11.19 -22.02 9.08
N THR A 30 -10.12 -21.34 8.68
CA THR A 30 -10.02 -19.88 8.65
C THR A 30 -10.12 -19.29 7.24
N GLU A 31 -9.78 -20.06 6.22
CA GLU A 31 -9.76 -19.60 4.83
C GLU A 31 -10.65 -20.48 3.96
N ALA A 32 -11.53 -19.84 3.19
CA ALA A 32 -12.33 -20.53 2.20
C ALA A 32 -11.42 -21.01 1.06
N GLY A 33 -11.57 -22.29 0.68
CA GLY A 33 -10.95 -22.83 -0.52
C GLY A 33 -11.98 -23.07 -1.59
N LEU A 34 -11.50 -23.56 -2.73
CA LEU A 34 -12.32 -23.87 -3.89
C LEU A 34 -13.44 -24.85 -3.55
N PHE A 35 -13.09 -25.90 -2.82
CA PHE A 35 -14.03 -26.87 -2.26
C PHE A 35 -14.07 -26.81 -0.73
N PRO A 36 -15.24 -27.07 -0.11
CA PRO A 36 -15.31 -27.23 1.33
C PRO A 36 -14.48 -28.45 1.76
N ASN A 37 -13.88 -28.41 2.95
CA ASN A 37 -13.13 -29.54 3.52
C ASN A 37 -14.08 -30.62 4.07
N ALA A 38 -14.89 -31.18 3.17
CA ALA A 38 -15.84 -32.25 3.45
C ALA A 38 -15.55 -33.43 2.52
N ALA A 39 -15.73 -34.66 3.03
CA ALA A 39 -15.49 -35.87 2.24
C ALA A 39 -16.31 -35.91 0.94
N ALA A 40 -17.52 -35.33 0.96
CA ALA A 40 -18.40 -35.25 -0.21
C ALA A 40 -17.87 -34.37 -1.34
N ALA A 41 -16.96 -33.43 -1.07
CA ALA A 41 -16.43 -32.51 -2.07
C ALA A 41 -15.14 -33.03 -2.74
N LYS A 42 -14.49 -34.06 -2.17
CA LYS A 42 -13.30 -34.68 -2.75
C LYS A 42 -13.49 -35.18 -4.19
N PRO A 43 -14.55 -35.95 -4.53
CA PRO A 43 -14.73 -36.39 -5.90
C PRO A 43 -14.99 -35.22 -6.85
N ALA A 44 -15.60 -34.12 -6.39
CA ALA A 44 -15.86 -32.91 -7.20
C ALA A 44 -14.57 -32.18 -7.56
N ALA A 45 -13.69 -32.03 -6.57
CA ALA A 45 -12.35 -31.51 -6.78
C ALA A 45 -11.54 -32.39 -7.75
N GLN A 46 -11.56 -33.71 -7.56
CA GLN A 46 -10.86 -34.64 -8.45
C GLN A 46 -11.38 -34.58 -9.89
N LYS A 47 -12.69 -34.47 -10.09
CA LYS A 47 -13.25 -34.31 -11.43
C LYS A 47 -12.86 -32.99 -12.08
N CYS A 48 -12.83 -31.88 -11.33
CA CYS A 48 -12.37 -30.60 -11.89
C CYS A 48 -10.91 -30.63 -12.36
N LEU A 49 -10.06 -31.37 -11.64
CA LEU A 49 -8.66 -31.58 -12.04
C LEU A 49 -8.55 -32.53 -13.24
N ALA A 50 -9.33 -33.63 -13.24
CA ALA A 50 -9.31 -34.61 -14.33
C ALA A 50 -9.82 -34.03 -15.65
N ASP A 51 -10.85 -33.19 -15.58
CA ASP A 51 -11.47 -32.53 -16.74
C ASP A 51 -10.72 -31.24 -17.13
N ASP A 52 -9.62 -30.90 -16.44
CA ASP A 52 -8.78 -29.72 -16.71
C ASP A 52 -9.60 -28.41 -16.66
N LEU A 53 -10.56 -28.32 -15.74
CA LEU A 53 -11.39 -27.12 -15.51
C LEU A 53 -10.68 -26.06 -14.66
N VAL A 54 -9.66 -26.48 -13.91
CA VAL A 54 -8.85 -25.61 -13.06
C VAL A 54 -7.37 -25.92 -13.26
N ARG A 55 -6.53 -24.89 -13.16
CA ARG A 55 -5.07 -24.98 -13.32
C ARG A 55 -4.36 -24.32 -12.16
N VAL A 56 -3.12 -24.72 -11.88
CA VAL A 56 -2.28 -24.06 -10.89
C VAL A 56 -1.83 -22.70 -11.44
N VAL A 57 -2.10 -21.62 -10.70
CA VAL A 57 -1.73 -20.25 -11.06
C VAL A 57 -0.51 -19.78 -10.28
N ALA A 58 -0.41 -20.17 -9.00
CA ALA A 58 0.68 -19.78 -8.13
C ALA A 58 0.89 -20.82 -7.03
N ALA A 59 2.06 -20.81 -6.40
CA ALA A 59 2.31 -21.52 -5.16
C ALA A 59 2.18 -20.53 -3.98
N ASP A 60 1.30 -20.84 -3.04
CA ASP A 60 1.18 -20.12 -1.78
C ASP A 60 2.31 -20.51 -0.83
N THR A 61 3.09 -19.50 -0.45
CA THR A 61 4.21 -19.61 0.49
C THR A 61 3.86 -19.10 1.89
N ARG A 62 2.61 -18.66 2.13
CA ARG A 62 2.19 -18.09 3.43
C ARG A 62 2.05 -19.14 4.54
N GLY A 63 2.10 -20.43 4.22
CA GLY A 63 1.94 -21.54 5.17
C GLY A 63 3.23 -22.30 5.50
N LYS A 64 3.20 -23.11 6.57
CA LYS A 64 4.28 -24.06 6.93
C LYS A 64 4.58 -25.10 5.84
N ALA A 65 3.63 -25.33 4.94
CA ALA A 65 3.80 -26.19 3.79
C ALA A 65 3.36 -25.41 2.54
N PRO A 66 4.13 -25.44 1.45
CA PRO A 66 3.73 -24.83 0.19
C PRO A 66 2.43 -25.48 -0.28
N ARG A 67 1.48 -24.65 -0.72
CA ARG A 67 0.19 -25.11 -1.26
C ARG A 67 -0.02 -24.51 -2.63
N ASP A 68 -0.57 -25.27 -3.55
CA ASP A 68 -0.89 -24.75 -4.87
C ASP A 68 -2.20 -23.96 -4.83
N LEU A 69 -2.21 -22.80 -5.48
CA LEU A 69 -3.37 -21.97 -5.73
C LEU A 69 -3.89 -22.27 -7.14
N TYR A 70 -5.18 -22.57 -7.21
CA TYR A 70 -5.86 -22.96 -8.43
C TYR A 70 -6.71 -21.81 -8.96
N GLY A 71 -6.59 -21.55 -10.26
CA GLY A 71 -7.40 -20.62 -11.05
C GLY A 71 -8.21 -21.35 -12.12
N LEU A 72 -9.13 -20.65 -12.78
CA LEU A 72 -9.84 -21.21 -13.94
C LEU A 72 -8.89 -21.44 -15.12
N SER A 73 -9.09 -22.58 -15.79
CA SER A 73 -8.58 -22.81 -17.14
C SER A 73 -9.57 -22.26 -18.17
N ASP A 74 -9.19 -22.23 -19.45
CA ASP A 74 -10.09 -21.81 -20.53
C ASP A 74 -11.32 -22.75 -20.64
N LYS A 75 -11.11 -24.06 -20.47
CA LYS A 75 -12.20 -25.05 -20.41
C LYS A 75 -13.12 -24.83 -19.22
N GLY A 76 -12.57 -24.43 -18.08
CA GLY A 76 -13.33 -24.05 -16.89
C GLY A 76 -14.27 -22.89 -17.17
N TRP A 77 -13.79 -21.86 -17.88
CA TRP A 77 -14.60 -20.72 -18.30
C TRP A 77 -15.71 -21.11 -19.26
N GLU A 78 -15.40 -21.89 -20.30
CA GLU A 78 -16.41 -22.39 -21.23
C GLU A 78 -17.49 -23.21 -20.53
N PHE A 79 -17.09 -24.09 -19.63
CA PHE A 79 -18.02 -24.90 -18.83
C PHE A 79 -18.91 -24.04 -17.94
N LEU A 80 -18.34 -23.03 -17.27
CA LEU A 80 -19.10 -22.12 -16.40
C LEU A 80 -20.12 -21.30 -17.19
N LEU A 81 -19.72 -20.74 -18.34
CA LEU A 81 -20.58 -19.92 -19.20
C LEU A 81 -21.66 -20.74 -19.91
N ALA A 82 -21.41 -22.02 -20.20
CA ALA A 82 -22.41 -22.91 -20.77
C ALA A 82 -23.45 -23.36 -19.74
N ALA A 83 -23.05 -23.55 -18.48
CA ALA A 83 -23.91 -24.08 -17.43
C ALA A 83 -24.70 -23.01 -16.67
N VAL A 84 -24.18 -21.79 -16.58
CA VAL A 84 -24.78 -20.69 -15.80
C VAL A 84 -25.26 -19.59 -16.73
N ASN A 85 -26.40 -18.98 -16.40
CA ASN A 85 -26.84 -17.78 -17.11
C ASN A 85 -25.75 -16.70 -17.00
N PRO A 86 -25.19 -16.19 -18.11
CA PRO A 86 -24.07 -15.25 -18.08
C PRO A 86 -24.37 -13.98 -17.25
N LYS A 87 -25.66 -13.59 -17.16
CA LYS A 87 -26.08 -12.47 -16.33
C LYS A 87 -25.83 -12.70 -14.84
N GLN A 88 -26.09 -13.91 -14.34
CA GLN A 88 -25.88 -14.24 -12.92
C GLN A 88 -24.39 -14.18 -12.55
N VAL A 89 -23.52 -14.69 -13.43
CA VAL A 89 -22.07 -14.66 -13.22
C VAL A 89 -21.57 -13.21 -13.16
N LEU A 90 -22.07 -12.33 -14.05
CA LEU A 90 -21.74 -10.90 -14.02
C LEU A 90 -22.23 -10.21 -12.75
N GLU A 91 -23.45 -10.51 -12.28
CA GLU A 91 -23.97 -9.97 -11.02
C GLU A 91 -23.13 -10.43 -9.82
N ASP A 92 -22.69 -11.69 -9.79
CA ASP A 92 -21.81 -12.19 -8.76
C ASP A 92 -20.42 -11.51 -8.81
N PHE A 93 -19.87 -11.26 -10.00
CA PHE A 93 -18.63 -10.49 -10.15
C PHE A 93 -18.76 -9.06 -9.65
N VAL A 94 -19.83 -8.36 -10.02
CA VAL A 94 -20.08 -6.99 -9.55
C VAL A 94 -20.17 -6.96 -8.03
N ARG A 95 -20.92 -7.90 -7.43
CA ARG A 95 -21.02 -8.01 -5.96
C ARG A 95 -19.66 -8.21 -5.29
N VAL A 96 -18.78 -9.03 -5.88
CA VAL A 96 -17.43 -9.24 -5.34
C VAL A 96 -16.57 -7.98 -5.50
N LEU A 97 -16.66 -7.30 -6.65
CA LEU A 97 -15.93 -6.05 -6.88
C LEU A 97 -16.35 -4.95 -5.89
N GLU A 98 -17.65 -4.80 -5.64
CA GLU A 98 -18.17 -3.86 -4.65
C GLU A 98 -17.69 -4.18 -3.23
N ALA A 99 -17.73 -5.46 -2.84
CA ALA A 99 -17.22 -5.90 -1.54
C ALA A 99 -15.72 -5.57 -1.38
N ARG A 100 -14.91 -5.89 -2.39
CA ARG A 100 -13.46 -5.57 -2.41
C ARG A 100 -13.19 -4.07 -2.41
N GLN A 101 -14.01 -3.29 -3.12
CA GLN A 101 -13.92 -1.83 -3.10
C GLN A 101 -14.15 -1.28 -1.68
N GLY A 102 -15.09 -1.86 -0.93
CA GLY A 102 -15.30 -1.57 0.48
C GLY A 102 -14.06 -1.83 1.33
N GLU A 103 -13.48 -3.04 1.22
CA GLU A 103 -12.26 -3.42 1.96
C GLU A 103 -11.08 -2.49 1.66
N VAL A 104 -10.86 -2.14 0.39
CA VAL A 104 -9.81 -1.19 -0.02
C VAL A 104 -10.06 0.18 0.60
N SER A 105 -11.32 0.63 0.63
CA SER A 105 -11.69 1.91 1.23
C SER A 105 -11.41 1.94 2.74
N GLU A 106 -11.70 0.85 3.44
CA GLU A 106 -11.38 0.70 4.88
C GLU A 106 -9.87 0.69 5.15
N LEU A 107 -9.09 -0.02 4.32
CA LEU A 107 -7.64 -0.04 4.40
C LEU A 107 -7.06 1.36 4.21
N LEU A 108 -7.56 2.11 3.22
CA LEU A 108 -7.14 3.49 2.95
C LEU A 108 -7.50 4.43 4.10
N ALA A 109 -8.70 4.28 4.69
CA ALA A 109 -9.10 5.04 5.87
C ALA A 109 -8.19 4.75 7.09
N THR A 110 -7.77 3.49 7.26
CA THR A 110 -6.83 3.08 8.30
C THR A 110 -5.44 3.69 8.06
N ALA A 111 -4.94 3.62 6.83
CA ALA A 111 -3.65 4.21 6.45
C ALA A 111 -3.62 5.73 6.68
N ARG A 112 -4.71 6.44 6.33
CA ARG A 112 -4.84 7.89 6.62
C ARG A 112 -4.77 8.17 8.11
N ARG A 113 -5.49 7.40 8.94
CA ARG A 113 -5.43 7.51 10.41
C ARG A 113 -4.01 7.32 10.96
N MET A 114 -3.26 6.36 10.41
CA MET A 114 -1.86 6.16 10.79
C MET A 114 -0.98 7.34 10.38
N ALA A 115 -1.18 7.90 9.19
CA ALA A 115 -0.46 9.07 8.72
C ALA A 115 -0.72 10.30 9.61
N ASP A 116 -1.99 10.55 9.97
CA ASP A 116 -2.37 11.63 10.88
C ASP A 116 -1.73 11.45 12.26
N GLY A 117 -1.71 10.22 12.79
CA GLY A 117 -1.03 9.91 14.05
C GLY A 117 0.47 10.18 14.01
N LEU A 118 1.14 9.83 12.92
CA LEU A 118 2.57 10.14 12.72
C LEU A 118 2.82 11.65 12.60
N HIS A 119 1.90 12.39 11.97
CA HIS A 119 1.98 13.84 11.89
C HIS A 119 1.84 14.47 13.29
N GLY A 120 0.83 14.06 14.07
CA GLY A 120 0.65 14.53 15.45
C GLY A 120 1.84 14.21 16.35
N LEU A 121 2.49 13.05 16.17
CA LEU A 121 3.72 12.71 16.90
C LEU A 121 4.89 13.65 16.52
N LYS A 122 5.06 13.96 15.24
CA LYS A 122 6.07 14.92 14.78
C LYS A 122 5.85 16.30 15.40
N ASP A 123 4.60 16.77 15.44
CA ASP A 123 4.26 18.05 16.04
C ASP A 123 4.53 18.08 17.55
N ALA A 124 4.21 16.99 18.26
CA ALA A 124 4.51 16.86 19.69
C ALA A 124 6.03 16.90 19.95
N VAL A 125 6.81 16.16 19.15
CA VAL A 125 8.28 16.18 19.22
C VAL A 125 8.82 17.59 18.96
N ALA A 126 8.30 18.29 17.94
CA ALA A 126 8.70 19.65 17.61
C ALA A 126 8.41 20.65 18.74
N ARG A 127 7.33 20.45 19.51
CA ARG A 127 7.01 21.27 20.70
C ARG A 127 7.89 20.97 21.91
N VAL A 128 8.36 19.74 22.08
CA VAL A 128 9.18 19.33 23.22
C VAL A 128 10.67 19.60 23.01
N LEU A 129 11.15 19.56 21.75
CA LEU A 129 12.55 19.78 21.39
C LEU A 129 13.16 21.08 21.97
N PRO A 130 12.46 22.25 21.96
CA PRO A 130 12.97 23.49 22.54
C PRO A 130 13.19 23.40 24.06
N ASN A 131 12.32 22.69 24.77
CA ASN A 131 12.42 22.56 26.23
C ASN A 131 13.60 21.66 26.63
N VAL A 132 13.83 20.57 25.89
CA VAL A 132 14.95 19.65 26.14
C VAL A 132 16.29 20.30 25.79
N THR A 133 16.34 21.12 24.74
CA THR A 133 17.56 21.86 24.37
C THR A 133 17.88 22.96 25.37
N ALA A 134 16.89 23.73 25.84
CA ALA A 134 17.09 24.75 26.88
C ALA A 134 17.57 24.15 28.21
N ALA A 135 16.97 23.04 28.66
CA ALA A 135 17.36 22.37 29.90
C ALA A 135 18.81 21.84 29.88
N ARG A 136 19.34 21.51 28.69
CA ARG A 136 20.71 20.99 28.55
C ARG A 136 21.79 22.08 28.56
N VAL A 137 21.42 23.35 28.33
CA VAL A 137 22.36 24.50 28.23
C VAL A 137 22.60 25.20 29.56
N ALA A 138 21.81 24.90 30.60
CA ALA A 138 22.10 25.31 31.97
C ALA A 138 23.27 24.47 32.53
N ARG A 139 24.49 24.70 32.02
CA ARG A 139 25.70 24.35 32.75
C ARG A 139 25.64 25.18 34.05
N PRO A 140 25.62 24.57 35.24
CA PRO A 140 25.67 25.33 36.47
C PRO A 140 26.95 26.15 36.44
N THR A 141 26.80 27.47 36.31
CA THR A 141 27.91 28.41 36.46
C THR A 141 28.46 28.16 37.85
N PRO A 142 29.73 27.73 37.99
CA PRO A 142 30.30 27.49 39.31
C PRO A 142 30.17 28.78 40.12
N PRO A 143 29.64 28.73 41.36
CA PRO A 143 29.64 29.89 42.23
C PRO A 143 31.09 30.33 42.45
N GLY A 144 31.33 31.64 42.33
CA GLY A 144 32.62 32.26 42.58
C GLY A 144 33.11 32.00 44.02
N PRO A 145 34.41 32.22 44.28
CA PRO A 145 35.10 31.77 45.49
C PRO A 145 34.59 32.51 46.72
N GLU A 146 33.84 31.81 47.58
CA GLU A 146 33.67 32.21 48.98
C GLU A 146 34.91 31.81 49.79
N GLU A 147 35.31 32.74 50.64
CA GLU A 147 36.46 32.72 51.53
C GLU A 147 36.48 31.55 52.53
N PRO A 148 37.67 31.24 53.06
CA PRO A 148 37.93 30.03 53.84
C PRO A 148 37.39 30.19 55.27
N THR A 149 36.59 29.23 55.72
CA THR A 149 36.40 28.99 57.15
C THR A 149 36.79 27.56 57.53
N PRO A 150 37.43 27.39 58.71
CA PRO A 150 38.22 26.22 59.03
C PRO A 150 37.36 25.04 59.49
N SER A 151 37.82 23.85 59.10
CA SER A 151 37.40 22.56 59.65
C SER A 151 37.51 22.53 61.18
N PRO A 152 36.75 21.64 61.84
CA PRO A 152 37.46 20.50 62.43
C PRO A 152 36.73 19.15 62.37
N SER A 153 37.57 18.14 62.14
CA SER A 153 37.62 16.84 62.83
C SER A 153 36.46 15.84 62.76
N LEU A 154 36.70 14.84 61.90
CA LEU A 154 36.94 13.43 62.26
C LEU A 154 36.14 12.81 63.43
N LYS A 155 35.29 11.84 63.07
CA LYS A 155 35.06 10.52 63.69
C LYS A 155 34.08 9.78 62.75
N GLY A 156 34.44 8.72 62.04
CA GLY A 156 34.99 7.46 62.52
C GLY A 156 33.83 6.44 62.61
N GLY A 157 33.76 5.45 61.73
CA GLY A 157 32.78 4.35 61.84
C GLY A 157 32.40 3.65 60.53
N GLU A 158 33.18 2.64 60.17
CA GLU A 158 32.87 1.50 59.27
C GLU A 158 32.62 0.26 60.20
N PRO A 159 32.08 -0.92 59.81
CA PRO A 159 31.21 -1.39 58.70
C PRO A 159 29.97 -2.26 59.12
N ASP A 160 29.14 -2.65 58.12
CA ASP A 160 28.40 -3.94 57.90
C ASP A 160 27.29 -4.44 58.88
N PRO A 161 26.52 -5.53 58.57
CA PRO A 161 25.67 -5.85 57.41
C PRO A 161 24.23 -6.28 57.83
N ARG A 162 23.40 -6.73 56.86
CA ARG A 162 22.11 -7.47 56.98
C ARG A 162 20.86 -6.61 57.25
N ASN A 163 19.95 -6.55 56.28
CA ASN A 163 18.67 -7.22 56.47
C ASN A 163 17.94 -7.50 55.14
N SER A 164 17.63 -8.78 55.00
CA SER A 164 16.63 -9.40 54.14
C SER A 164 15.26 -8.73 54.23
N SER A 165 14.61 -8.50 53.09
CA SER A 165 13.16 -8.66 53.02
C SER A 165 12.71 -9.03 51.61
N THR A 166 12.20 -10.25 51.55
CA THR A 166 11.65 -10.95 50.40
C THR A 166 10.21 -10.47 50.19
N CYS A 167 9.89 -9.95 49.00
CA CYS A 167 8.50 -9.82 48.55
C CYS A 167 8.37 -10.51 47.19
N VAL A 168 7.83 -11.72 47.24
CA VAL A 168 7.41 -12.53 46.10
C VAL A 168 6.17 -11.87 45.49
N GLY A 169 6.29 -11.36 44.28
CA GLY A 169 5.17 -10.92 43.42
C GLY A 169 4.94 -11.92 42.29
N PRO A 170 3.70 -12.15 41.85
CA PRO A 170 3.37 -13.19 40.89
C PRO A 170 3.89 -12.86 39.49
N ARG A 171 4.50 -13.88 38.90
CA ARG A 171 5.10 -13.95 37.58
C ARG A 171 3.98 -14.01 36.52
N GLU A 172 3.51 -12.85 36.09
CA GLU A 172 2.82 -12.74 34.79
C GLU A 172 3.86 -12.72 33.68
N ALA A 173 3.72 -13.67 32.77
CA ALA A 173 4.59 -13.87 31.62
C ALA A 173 4.39 -12.73 30.60
N SER A 174 5.06 -11.60 30.83
CA SER A 174 5.40 -10.66 29.78
C SER A 174 6.36 -11.36 28.82
N ARG A 175 5.79 -11.94 27.77
CA ARG A 175 6.54 -12.31 26.57
C ARG A 175 7.26 -11.05 26.10
N GLU A 176 8.58 -11.08 26.21
CA GLU A 176 9.49 -10.22 25.47
C GLU A 176 9.18 -10.43 23.98
N PHE A 177 8.25 -9.62 23.47
CA PHE A 177 8.24 -9.28 22.06
C PHE A 177 9.48 -8.42 21.86
N THR A 178 10.59 -9.06 21.52
CA THR A 178 11.61 -8.41 20.69
C THR A 178 10.90 -8.05 19.38
N PRO A 179 10.65 -6.76 19.07
CA PRO A 179 10.36 -6.42 17.70
C PRO A 179 11.68 -6.60 16.97
N SER A 180 11.87 -7.78 16.39
CA SER A 180 12.73 -7.92 15.22
C SER A 180 12.15 -6.96 14.19
N LEU A 181 12.67 -5.73 14.22
CA LEU A 181 12.65 -4.78 13.13
C LEU A 181 13.44 -5.43 12.00
N GLN A 182 12.82 -6.41 11.35
CA GLN A 182 13.08 -6.69 9.96
C GLN A 182 12.64 -5.42 9.22
N GLY A 183 13.62 -4.55 9.03
CA GLY A 183 13.60 -3.52 8.01
C GLY A 183 13.32 -4.20 6.67
N GLY A 184 12.06 -4.18 6.27
CA GLY A 184 11.59 -4.66 4.98
C GLY A 184 10.70 -3.56 4.42
N GLY A 185 11.28 -2.63 3.67
CA GLY A 185 10.53 -1.55 3.02
C GLY A 185 11.17 -0.17 3.02
N ARG A 186 12.44 0.00 3.41
CA ARG A 186 13.20 1.15 2.92
C ARG A 186 13.71 0.82 1.52
N GLY A 187 13.09 1.46 0.53
CA GLY A 187 13.68 1.72 -0.79
C GLY A 187 13.96 0.48 -1.64
N VAL A 188 12.92 -0.14 -2.19
CA VAL A 188 13.10 -0.63 -3.57
C VAL A 188 13.45 0.63 -4.37
N GLY A 189 14.66 0.63 -4.93
CA GLY A 189 15.39 1.82 -5.30
C GLY A 189 14.51 2.86 -5.99
N LEU A 190 14.38 4.03 -5.36
CA LEU A 190 14.38 5.26 -6.12
C LEU A 190 15.73 5.28 -6.85
N LEU A 191 15.77 4.64 -8.03
CA LEU A 191 16.48 5.25 -9.12
C LEU A 191 16.03 6.73 -9.10
N PRO A 192 16.96 7.69 -9.14
CA PRO A 192 16.59 9.09 -9.14
C PRO A 192 15.48 9.24 -10.16
N ALA A 193 14.30 9.70 -9.71
CA ALA A 193 13.18 9.89 -10.61
C ALA A 193 13.75 10.57 -11.85
N PRO A 194 13.52 10.02 -13.06
CA PRO A 194 14.11 10.55 -14.27
C PRO A 194 13.90 12.06 -14.24
N ASP A 195 14.94 12.83 -14.55
CA ASP A 195 14.94 14.29 -14.48
C ASP A 195 13.97 14.84 -15.54
N LEU A 196 12.68 14.70 -15.25
CA LEU A 196 11.57 14.84 -16.19
C LEU A 196 11.24 16.32 -16.38
N ALA A 197 11.44 17.11 -15.33
CA ALA A 197 11.19 18.54 -15.34
C ALA A 197 11.95 19.29 -16.46
N PRO A 198 13.27 19.15 -16.62
CA PRO A 198 13.98 19.78 -17.73
C PRO A 198 13.59 19.20 -19.09
N ALA A 199 13.30 17.91 -19.19
CA ALA A 199 12.85 17.29 -20.44
C ALA A 199 11.49 17.85 -20.90
N VAL A 200 10.53 17.99 -19.98
CA VAL A 200 9.22 18.63 -20.22
C VAL A 200 9.42 20.07 -20.69
N ARG A 201 10.23 20.87 -19.98
CA ARG A 201 10.49 22.27 -20.37
C ARG A 201 11.17 22.37 -21.73
N ALA A 202 12.15 21.53 -22.02
CA ALA A 202 12.84 21.50 -23.30
C ALA A 202 11.87 21.16 -24.45
N HIS A 203 10.98 20.18 -24.24
CA HIS A 203 9.98 19.81 -25.24
C HIS A 203 8.97 20.95 -25.49
N LEU A 204 8.44 21.56 -24.41
CA LEU A 204 7.51 22.68 -24.53
C LEU A 204 8.16 23.92 -25.16
N ALA A 205 9.44 24.19 -24.88
CA ALA A 205 10.19 25.28 -25.50
C ALA A 205 10.45 25.06 -27.00
N GLY A 206 10.55 23.80 -27.44
CA GLY A 206 10.71 23.44 -28.85
C GLY A 206 9.39 23.38 -29.63
N HIS A 207 8.24 23.39 -28.95
CA HIS A 207 6.92 23.29 -29.57
C HIS A 207 6.54 24.63 -30.22
N ASN A 208 6.61 24.69 -31.55
CA ASN A 208 6.29 25.87 -32.36
C ASN A 208 4.88 25.82 -33.00
N GLY A 209 3.97 25.04 -32.41
CA GLY A 209 2.60 24.91 -32.93
C GLY A 209 1.76 26.18 -32.67
N PRO A 210 0.74 26.44 -33.51
CA PRO A 210 -0.23 27.52 -33.27
C PRO A 210 -1.13 27.24 -32.05
N THR A 211 -1.13 26.00 -31.56
CA THR A 211 -1.90 25.54 -30.41
C THR A 211 -0.95 25.02 -29.32
N ASP A 212 -1.40 25.12 -28.06
CA ASP A 212 -0.72 24.51 -26.93
C ASP A 212 -0.47 23.00 -27.15
N CYS A 213 0.57 22.46 -26.53
CA CYS A 213 0.93 21.05 -26.66
C CYS A 213 -0.09 20.18 -25.91
N THR A 214 -0.57 19.10 -26.54
CA THR A 214 -1.51 18.19 -25.87
C THR A 214 -0.76 17.28 -24.90
N LEU A 215 -1.40 16.92 -23.78
CA LEU A 215 -0.78 16.02 -22.80
C LEU A 215 -0.42 14.63 -23.36
N PRO A 216 -1.22 13.99 -24.24
CA PRO A 216 -0.82 12.73 -24.87
C PRO A 216 0.42 12.86 -25.76
N ASP A 217 0.52 13.93 -26.55
CA ASP A 217 1.67 14.14 -27.43
C ASP A 217 2.95 14.36 -26.61
N LEU A 218 2.85 15.18 -25.55
CA LEU A 218 3.94 15.41 -24.61
C LEU A 218 4.37 14.11 -23.92
N PHE A 219 3.43 13.31 -23.42
CA PHE A 219 3.73 12.03 -22.80
C PHE A 219 4.43 11.08 -23.78
N ARG A 220 3.90 10.92 -25.00
CA ARG A 220 4.49 10.06 -26.02
C ARG A 220 5.87 10.52 -26.46
N ALA A 221 6.15 11.83 -26.44
CA ALA A 221 7.48 12.33 -26.73
C ALA A 221 8.49 11.94 -25.65
N LEU A 222 8.11 12.07 -24.38
CA LEU A 222 8.97 11.77 -23.22
C LEU A 222 9.14 10.25 -22.99
N ALA A 223 8.11 9.47 -23.26
CA ALA A 223 8.10 8.03 -23.06
C ALA A 223 8.89 7.25 -24.14
N ARG A 224 9.44 7.90 -25.17
CA ARG A 224 10.29 7.21 -26.17
C ARG A 224 11.59 6.71 -25.58
N ASP A 225 12.19 7.54 -24.73
CA ASP A 225 13.55 7.32 -24.23
C ASP A 225 13.55 6.80 -22.78
N THR A 226 12.39 6.78 -22.12
CA THR A 226 12.24 6.40 -20.70
C THR A 226 10.97 5.60 -20.48
N ALA A 227 11.02 4.57 -19.63
CA ALA A 227 9.84 3.84 -19.16
C ALA A 227 9.04 4.70 -18.15
N LEU A 228 8.38 5.75 -18.67
CA LEU A 228 7.63 6.73 -17.89
C LEU A 228 6.20 6.26 -17.66
N THR A 229 5.75 6.24 -16.40
CA THR A 229 4.34 5.97 -16.09
C THR A 229 3.49 7.24 -16.19
N ILE A 230 2.18 7.09 -16.44
CA ILE A 230 1.24 8.22 -16.49
C ILE A 230 1.22 8.98 -15.14
N GLY A 231 1.33 8.25 -14.02
CA GLY A 231 1.36 8.85 -12.68
C GLY A 231 2.55 9.78 -12.46
N GLU A 232 3.77 9.30 -12.78
CA GLU A 232 5.00 10.10 -12.65
C GLU A 232 4.96 11.35 -13.55
N PHE A 233 4.44 11.19 -14.77
CA PHE A 233 4.23 12.30 -15.69
C PHE A 233 3.27 13.35 -15.10
N HIS A 234 2.13 12.91 -14.58
CA HIS A 234 1.13 13.78 -13.94
C HIS A 234 1.68 14.50 -12.72
N ASP A 235 2.41 13.81 -11.85
CA ASP A 235 3.01 14.40 -10.65
C ASP A 235 4.06 15.46 -11.00
N CYS A 236 4.89 15.21 -12.01
CA CYS A 236 5.84 16.19 -12.53
C CYS A 236 5.14 17.45 -13.08
N LEU A 237 4.04 17.30 -13.82
CA LEU A 237 3.29 18.44 -14.35
C LEU A 237 2.63 19.26 -13.24
N ARG A 238 2.08 18.61 -12.20
CA ARG A 238 1.54 19.31 -11.02
C ARG A 238 2.62 20.14 -10.34
N GLN A 239 3.81 19.56 -10.15
CA GLN A 239 4.94 20.25 -9.54
C GLN A 239 5.37 21.46 -10.38
N LEU A 240 5.57 21.29 -11.69
CA LEU A 240 5.93 22.39 -12.59
C LEU A 240 4.88 23.51 -12.65
N CYS A 241 3.61 23.16 -12.55
CA CYS A 241 2.51 24.13 -12.48
C CYS A 241 2.50 24.88 -11.16
N ALA A 242 2.73 24.19 -10.03
CA ALA A 242 2.84 24.81 -8.71
C ALA A 242 4.04 25.77 -8.63
N ASP A 243 5.15 25.41 -9.28
CA ASP A 243 6.35 26.24 -9.40
C ASP A 243 6.20 27.39 -10.42
N GLY A 244 5.08 27.43 -11.14
CA GLY A 244 4.80 28.45 -12.16
C GLY A 244 5.64 28.33 -13.43
N ALA A 245 6.32 27.21 -13.66
CA ALA A 245 7.14 26.98 -14.86
C ALA A 245 6.31 26.57 -16.09
N VAL A 246 5.16 25.93 -15.86
CA VAL A 246 4.24 25.45 -16.90
C VAL A 246 2.83 25.95 -16.60
N SER A 247 2.11 26.36 -17.65
CA SER A 247 0.68 26.65 -17.61
C SER A 247 -0.10 25.43 -18.10
N LEU A 248 -1.20 25.12 -17.41
CA LEU A 248 -2.06 23.97 -17.72
C LEU A 248 -3.50 24.48 -17.93
N PRO A 249 -3.83 24.97 -19.15
CA PRO A 249 -5.15 25.50 -19.46
C PRO A 249 -6.26 24.47 -19.21
N ALA A 250 -7.36 24.94 -18.62
CA ALA A 250 -8.54 24.11 -18.43
C ALA A 250 -9.18 23.77 -19.79
N TRP A 251 -9.56 22.51 -19.97
CA TRP A 251 -10.38 22.02 -21.07
C TRP A 251 -11.75 22.69 -21.02
N THR A 252 -12.11 23.37 -22.11
CA THR A 252 -13.38 24.11 -22.23
C THR A 252 -14.46 23.34 -22.98
N GLY A 253 -14.13 22.20 -23.58
CA GLY A 253 -15.08 21.35 -24.30
C GLY A 253 -15.91 20.45 -23.35
N PRO A 254 -16.93 19.77 -23.88
CA PRO A 254 -17.64 18.76 -23.11
C PRO A 254 -16.74 17.55 -22.81
N LEU A 255 -16.97 16.88 -21.68
CA LEU A 255 -16.12 15.77 -21.21
C LEU A 255 -16.12 14.58 -22.19
N TYR A 256 -17.24 14.31 -22.87
CA TYR A 256 -17.36 13.22 -23.84
C TYR A 256 -16.58 13.47 -25.15
N ALA A 257 -16.14 14.71 -25.40
CA ALA A 257 -15.34 15.06 -26.58
C ALA A 257 -13.83 15.06 -26.29
N LEU A 258 -13.43 14.74 -25.05
CA LEU A 258 -12.03 14.73 -24.64
C LEU A 258 -11.31 13.52 -25.26
N PRO A 259 -10.33 13.73 -26.15
CA PRO A 259 -9.57 12.61 -26.71
C PRO A 259 -8.68 12.01 -25.63
N GLU A 260 -8.56 10.67 -25.61
CA GLU A 260 -7.66 9.93 -24.70
C GLU A 260 -7.70 10.46 -23.23
N PRO A 261 -8.87 10.38 -22.57
CA PRO A 261 -9.11 11.03 -21.28
C PRO A 261 -8.15 10.58 -20.16
N GLN A 262 -7.51 9.42 -20.30
CA GLN A 262 -6.51 8.92 -19.36
C GLN A 262 -5.28 9.83 -19.19
N TYR A 263 -4.97 10.70 -20.16
CA TYR A 263 -3.86 11.66 -20.04
C TYR A 263 -4.27 13.00 -19.43
N ALA A 264 -5.56 13.27 -19.35
CA ALA A 264 -6.07 14.51 -18.80
C ALA A 264 -5.77 14.59 -17.30
N LEU A 265 -5.44 15.80 -16.85
CA LEU A 265 -4.98 16.04 -15.48
C LEU A 265 -6.01 16.86 -14.72
N LEU A 266 -6.44 16.39 -13.55
CA LEU A 266 -7.28 17.19 -12.66
C LEU A 266 -6.42 18.21 -11.90
N ILE A 267 -6.70 19.50 -12.05
CA ILE A 267 -6.03 20.60 -11.34
C ILE A 267 -7.09 21.47 -10.66
N GLY A 268 -7.12 21.42 -9.33
CA GLY A 268 -8.21 22.03 -8.56
C GLY A 268 -9.54 21.37 -8.93
N HIS A 269 -10.43 22.15 -9.54
CA HIS A 269 -11.76 21.71 -9.99
C HIS A 269 -11.87 21.56 -11.51
N GLY A 270 -10.79 21.86 -12.25
CA GLY A 270 -10.74 21.81 -13.71
C GLY A 270 -9.99 20.60 -14.22
N ILE A 271 -10.31 20.19 -15.45
CA ILE A 271 -9.56 19.20 -16.20
C ILE A 271 -8.63 19.95 -17.15
N ALA A 272 -7.33 19.71 -17.06
CA ALA A 272 -6.35 20.23 -18.00
C ALA A 272 -5.99 19.15 -19.03
N TYR A 273 -5.90 19.57 -20.29
CA TYR A 273 -5.53 18.69 -21.42
C TYR A 273 -4.41 19.24 -22.29
N TYR A 274 -4.02 20.49 -22.04
CA TYR A 274 -2.97 21.18 -22.74
C TYR A 274 -1.90 21.64 -21.76
N ALA A 275 -0.67 21.77 -22.26
CA ALA A 275 0.45 22.33 -21.52
C ALA A 275 1.19 23.35 -22.39
N SER A 276 1.60 24.45 -21.76
CA SER A 276 2.44 25.46 -22.39
C SER A 276 3.45 26.03 -21.40
N LEU A 277 4.59 26.51 -21.91
CA LEU A 277 5.60 27.13 -21.09
C LEU A 277 5.07 28.48 -20.59
N ARG A 278 5.23 28.76 -19.29
CA ARG A 278 4.91 30.08 -18.76
C ARG A 278 6.14 30.97 -18.95
N GLY A 279 6.02 31.98 -19.79
CA GLY A 279 7.05 33.01 -20.01
C GLY A 279 7.11 34.03 -18.89
#